data_AF-A0A5C2FR28-F1
#
_entry.id   AF-A0A5C2FR28-F1
#
_cell.length_a   1.000
_cell.length_b   1.000
_cell.length_c   1.000
_cell.angle_alpha   90.00
_cell.angle_beta   90.00
_cell.angle_gamma   90.00
#
_symmetry.space_group_name_H-M   'P 1'
#
loop_
_entity.id
_entity.type
_entity.pdbx_description
1 polymer ?
#
loop_
_entity_poly.entity_id
_entity_poly.type
_entity_poly.pdbx_seq_one_letter_code
_entity_poly.pdbx_strand_id
1 'polypeptide(L)'
;MQAEARFKMPFNFAQVVIAAFGAMSLSVLAYFIARVIGASMEYSGGLFQNLDFIHIVRFTAPPILVLGFLTFLIGRAKPGFCRIAQVIGVAVVLASAVVQWFFAEDWGTALAVTIMHLVVAASWYIAVNYSNRKFNEIAELENI
;
A
#
# COMPACT_ATOMS: atom_id res chain seq x y z
N MET A 1 38.34 11.54 13.00
CA MET A 1 37.66 11.21 11.73
C MET A 1 36.26 10.72 12.05
N GLN A 2 35.28 11.63 12.07
CA GLN A 2 33.88 11.18 12.07
C GLN A 2 33.59 10.73 10.64
N ALA A 3 33.42 9.43 10.45
CA ALA A 3 32.83 8.93 9.22
C ALA A 3 31.43 9.53 9.18
N GLU A 4 31.21 10.53 8.32
CA GLU A 4 29.87 10.97 7.98
C GLU A 4 29.13 9.75 7.45
N ALA A 5 28.28 9.14 8.27
CA ALA A 5 27.41 8.07 7.83
C ALA A 5 26.41 8.67 6.85
N ARG A 6 26.78 8.79 5.57
CA ARG A 6 25.90 9.25 4.50
C ARG A 6 24.71 8.30 4.43
N PHE A 7 23.56 8.78 4.88
CA PHE A 7 22.31 8.02 4.91
C PHE A 7 21.88 7.68 3.49
N LYS A 8 21.97 6.40 3.10
CA LYS A 8 21.38 5.91 1.85
C LYS A 8 19.85 6.02 1.93
N MET A 9 19.25 6.70 0.96
CA MET A 9 17.80 6.92 0.86
C MET A 9 17.18 5.92 -0.13
N PRO A 10 16.64 4.76 0.34
CA PRO A 10 16.22 3.67 -0.55
C PRO A 10 15.09 4.07 -1.51
N PHE A 11 14.19 4.94 -1.06
CA PHE A 11 13.14 5.60 -1.84
C PHE A 11 12.66 6.86 -1.09
N ASN A 12 11.81 7.68 -1.72
CA ASN A 12 11.28 8.89 -1.10
C ASN A 12 10.06 8.57 -0.22
N PHE A 13 10.17 8.76 1.09
CA PHE A 13 9.06 8.49 2.01
C PHE A 13 7.83 9.39 1.74
N ALA A 14 7.99 10.58 1.17
CA ALA A 14 6.85 11.40 0.74
C ALA A 14 5.98 10.68 -0.31
N GLN A 15 6.56 9.82 -1.15
CA GLN A 15 5.81 8.98 -2.09
C GLN A 15 4.93 7.97 -1.35
N VAL A 16 5.40 7.39 -0.24
CA VAL A 16 4.59 6.50 0.61
C VAL A 16 3.41 7.26 1.19
N VAL A 17 3.64 8.48 1.71
CA VAL A 17 2.57 9.30 2.27
C VAL A 17 1.52 9.62 1.20
N ILE A 18 1.94 10.12 0.04
CA ILE A 18 1.03 10.43 -1.08
C ILE A 18 0.28 9.17 -1.53
N ALA A 19 0.97 8.04 -1.68
CA ALA A 19 0.35 6.79 -2.09
C ALA A 19 -0.65 6.27 -1.07
N ALA A 20 -0.38 6.41 0.23
CA ALA A 20 -1.29 5.99 1.30
C ALA A 20 -2.60 6.79 1.28
N PHE A 21 -2.50 8.13 1.21
CA PHE A 21 -3.68 9.00 1.14
C PHE A 21 -4.41 8.90 -0.20
N GLY A 22 -3.67 8.70 -1.29
CA GLY A 22 -4.24 8.46 -2.62
C GLY A 22 -5.03 7.14 -2.65
N ALA A 23 -4.45 6.06 -2.13
CA ALA A 23 -5.13 4.77 -2.02
C ALA A 23 -6.42 4.90 -1.20
N MET A 24 -6.32 5.50 -0.01
CA MET A 24 -7.46 5.71 0.89
C MET A 24 -8.58 6.51 0.20
N SER A 25 -8.24 7.63 -0.45
CA SER A 25 -9.23 8.49 -1.10
C SER A 25 -9.94 7.78 -2.26
N LEU A 26 -9.18 7.04 -3.08
CA LEU A 26 -9.73 6.26 -4.18
C LEU A 26 -10.57 5.08 -3.69
N SER A 27 -10.17 4.41 -2.60
CA SER A 27 -10.96 3.34 -1.99
C SER A 27 -12.26 3.86 -1.39
N VAL A 28 -12.23 5.03 -0.73
CA VAL A 28 -13.45 5.73 -0.25
C VAL A 28 -14.37 6.09 -1.41
N LEU A 29 -13.83 6.58 -2.52
CA LEU A 29 -14.62 6.89 -3.72
C LEU A 29 -15.29 5.62 -4.27
N ALA A 30 -14.54 4.53 -4.42
CA ALA A 30 -15.06 3.24 -4.86
C ALA A 30 -16.20 2.74 -3.95
N TYR A 31 -16.06 2.93 -2.64
CA TYR A 31 -17.09 2.58 -1.66
C TYR A 31 -18.40 3.35 -1.87
N PHE A 32 -18.32 4.68 -2.01
CA PHE A 32 -19.53 5.47 -2.22
C PHE A 32 -20.21 5.17 -3.55
N ILE A 33 -19.43 4.98 -4.63
CA ILE A 33 -19.98 4.57 -5.93
C ILE A 33 -20.71 3.24 -5.80
N ALA A 34 -20.07 2.25 -5.15
CA ALA A 34 -20.64 0.93 -4.97
C ALA A 34 -21.94 0.96 -4.13
N ARG A 35 -21.99 1.76 -3.06
CA ARG A 35 -23.21 1.97 -2.26
C ARG A 35 -24.33 2.60 -3.10
N VAL A 36 -24.02 3.57 -3.97
CA VAL A 36 -25.01 4.21 -4.85
C VAL A 36 -25.61 3.22 -5.86
N ILE A 37 -24.82 2.26 -6.36
CA ILE A 37 -25.30 1.23 -7.29
C ILE A 37 -25.90 0.00 -6.59
N GLY A 38 -26.05 0.03 -5.26
CA GLY A 38 -26.79 -0.96 -4.49
C GLY A 38 -25.98 -2.10 -3.85
N ALA A 39 -24.64 -2.00 -3.81
CA ALA A 39 -23.84 -2.96 -3.05
C ALA A 39 -24.14 -2.86 -1.55
N SER A 40 -24.38 -4.00 -0.89
CA SER A 40 -24.77 -4.03 0.53
C SER A 40 -23.63 -3.54 1.44
N MET A 41 -22.39 -3.87 1.08
CA MET A 41 -21.19 -3.77 1.92
C MET A 41 -21.23 -4.69 3.15
N GLU A 42 -22.02 -5.74 3.09
CA GLU A 42 -22.18 -6.74 4.15
C GLU A 42 -21.33 -7.98 3.89
N TYR A 43 -20.91 -8.63 4.98
CA TYR A 43 -20.04 -9.80 4.97
C TYR A 43 -20.54 -10.88 5.94
N SER A 44 -20.61 -12.11 5.46
CA SER A 44 -21.03 -13.32 6.20
C SER A 44 -20.04 -13.80 7.26
N GLY A 45 -18.86 -13.18 7.35
CA GLY A 45 -17.78 -13.62 8.23
C GLY A 45 -16.61 -12.65 8.29
N GLY A 46 -15.69 -12.89 9.23
CA GLY A 46 -14.52 -12.05 9.48
C GLY A 46 -14.66 -11.13 10.70
N LEU A 47 -13.70 -10.22 10.85
CA LEU A 47 -13.61 -9.26 11.97
C LEU A 47 -14.75 -8.23 11.97
N PHE A 48 -15.35 -7.97 10.80
CA PHE A 48 -16.39 -6.97 10.61
C PHE A 48 -17.51 -7.57 9.75
N GLN A 49 -18.74 -7.34 10.16
CA GLN A 49 -19.94 -7.78 9.43
C GLN A 49 -20.37 -6.76 8.36
N ASN A 50 -19.85 -5.54 8.46
CA ASN A 50 -20.14 -4.43 7.57
C ASN A 50 -18.85 -3.69 7.25
N LEU A 51 -18.70 -3.30 5.98
CA LEU A 51 -17.67 -2.36 5.56
C LEU A 51 -18.27 -0.95 5.50
N ASP A 52 -17.68 -0.05 6.26
CA ASP A 52 -18.08 1.35 6.36
C ASP A 52 -16.86 2.27 6.22
N PHE A 53 -17.13 3.54 5.99
CA PHE A 53 -16.13 4.56 5.69
C PHE A 53 -14.94 4.54 6.66
N ILE A 54 -15.20 4.39 7.97
CA ILE A 54 -14.16 4.39 8.99
C ILE A 54 -13.23 3.17 8.88
N HIS A 55 -13.73 2.01 8.45
CA HIS A 55 -12.91 0.83 8.21
C HIS A 55 -11.96 1.06 7.04
N ILE A 56 -12.43 1.67 5.94
CA ILE A 56 -11.58 1.99 4.80
C ILE A 56 -10.44 2.93 5.21
N VAL A 57 -10.75 4.01 5.94
CA VAL A 57 -9.72 4.93 6.43
C VAL A 57 -8.70 4.22 7.33
N ARG A 58 -9.17 3.42 8.28
CA ARG A 58 -8.31 2.73 9.26
C ARG A 58 -7.45 1.62 8.65
N PHE A 59 -7.96 0.93 7.64
CA PHE A 59 -7.30 -0.25 7.07
C PHE A 59 -6.62 -0.01 5.72
N THR A 60 -6.70 1.22 5.16
CA THR A 60 -5.94 1.58 3.96
C THR A 60 -4.68 2.38 4.26
N ALA A 61 -4.80 3.60 4.81
CA ALA A 61 -3.64 4.48 4.96
C ALA A 61 -2.65 4.03 6.06
N PRO A 62 -3.09 3.69 7.29
CA PRO A 62 -2.16 3.31 8.36
C PRO A 62 -1.28 2.10 8.02
N PRO A 63 -1.79 1.00 7.45
CA PRO A 63 -0.93 -0.13 7.06
C PRO A 63 0.13 0.26 6.02
N ILE A 64 -0.24 1.04 4.99
CA ILE A 64 0.73 1.51 3.97
C ILE A 64 1.81 2.38 4.63
N LEU A 65 1.43 3.30 5.52
CA LEU A 65 2.38 4.18 6.21
C LEU A 65 3.33 3.40 7.11
N VAL A 66 2.81 2.50 7.94
CA VAL A 66 3.60 1.71 8.89
C VAL A 66 4.53 0.76 8.14
N LEU A 67 4.01 -0.03 7.19
CA LEU A 67 4.82 -0.99 6.43
C LEU A 67 5.79 -0.28 5.48
N GLY A 68 5.39 0.86 4.90
CA GLY A 68 6.26 1.68 4.08
C GLY A 68 7.39 2.30 4.91
N PHE A 69 7.12 2.73 6.14
CA PHE A 69 8.14 3.24 7.06
C PHE A 69 9.11 2.13 7.47
N LEU A 70 8.62 0.95 7.83
CA LEU A 70 9.48 -0.21 8.14
C LEU A 70 10.34 -0.59 6.94
N THR A 71 9.76 -0.63 5.74
CA THR A 71 10.50 -0.91 4.51
C THR A 71 11.56 0.15 4.21
N PHE A 72 11.26 1.42 4.48
CA PHE A 72 12.23 2.50 4.39
C PHE A 72 13.39 2.27 5.36
N LEU A 73 13.10 2.02 6.65
CA LEU A 73 14.14 1.79 7.66
C LEU A 73 15.06 0.60 7.31
N ILE A 74 14.47 -0.54 6.94
CA ILE A 74 15.22 -1.76 6.58
C ILE A 74 15.98 -1.56 5.27
N GLY A 75 15.36 -0.91 4.28
CA GLY A 75 15.96 -0.61 2.98
C GLY A 75 17.23 0.23 3.06
N ARG A 76 17.36 1.08 4.09
CA ARG A 76 18.60 1.84 4.36
C ARG A 76 19.79 0.91 4.63
N ALA A 77 19.58 -0.18 5.36
CA ALA A 77 20.62 -1.15 5.69
C ALA A 77 20.76 -2.26 4.64
N LYS A 78 19.66 -2.64 4.00
CA LYS A 78 19.59 -3.72 3.00
C LYS A 78 18.82 -3.27 1.76
N PRO A 79 19.47 -2.60 0.80
CA PRO A 79 18.87 -2.16 -0.47
C PRO A 79 17.98 -3.17 -1.19
N GLY A 80 18.39 -4.44 -1.25
CA GLY A 80 17.61 -5.50 -1.90
C GLY A 80 16.26 -5.80 -1.24
N PHE A 81 16.06 -5.39 0.02
CA PHE A 81 14.82 -5.62 0.75
C PHE A 81 13.63 -4.89 0.13
N CYS A 82 13.82 -3.68 -0.41
CA CYS A 82 12.71 -2.89 -0.97
C CYS A 82 12.02 -3.63 -2.13
N ARG A 83 12.80 -4.25 -3.02
CA ARG A 83 12.24 -5.04 -4.13
C ARG A 83 11.43 -6.25 -3.64
N ILE A 84 11.92 -6.92 -2.60
CA ILE A 84 11.24 -8.06 -1.98
C ILE A 84 9.93 -7.59 -1.34
N ALA A 85 9.97 -6.54 -0.52
CA ALA A 85 8.81 -5.97 0.15
C ALA A 85 7.76 -5.45 -0.83
N GLN A 86 8.19 -4.84 -1.94
CA GLN A 86 7.32 -4.39 -3.02
C GLN A 86 6.49 -5.56 -3.59
N VAL A 87 7.14 -6.65 -3.99
CA VAL A 87 6.47 -7.82 -4.58
C VAL A 87 5.62 -8.57 -3.56
N ILE A 88 6.14 -8.81 -2.35
CA ILE A 88 5.40 -9.50 -1.30
C ILE A 88 4.15 -8.72 -0.92
N GLY A 89 4.23 -7.40 -0.74
CA GLY A 89 3.07 -6.59 -0.39
C GLY A 89 1.98 -6.64 -1.47
N VAL A 90 2.35 -6.61 -2.75
CA VAL A 90 1.38 -6.82 -3.85
C VAL A 90 0.75 -8.20 -3.76
N ALA A 91 1.55 -9.26 -3.62
CA ALA A 91 1.05 -10.64 -3.55
C ALA A 91 0.06 -10.84 -2.40
N VAL A 92 0.35 -10.29 -1.21
CA VAL A 92 -0.52 -10.36 -0.03
C VAL A 92 -1.84 -9.65 -0.29
N VAL A 93 -1.81 -8.43 -0.84
CA VAL A 93 -3.03 -7.66 -1.14
C VAL A 93 -3.88 -8.33 -2.23
N LEU A 94 -3.25 -8.92 -3.24
CA LEU A 94 -3.99 -9.66 -4.28
C LEU A 94 -4.62 -10.95 -3.73
N ALA A 95 -3.91 -11.67 -2.86
CA ALA A 95 -4.47 -12.83 -2.18
C ALA A 95 -5.68 -12.42 -1.32
N SER A 96 -5.59 -11.30 -0.58
CA SER A 96 -6.72 -10.83 0.23
C SER A 96 -7.87 -10.28 -0.62
N ALA A 97 -7.63 -9.82 -1.85
CA ALA A 97 -8.68 -9.46 -2.80
C ALA A 97 -9.53 -10.67 -3.21
N VAL A 98 -8.89 -11.82 -3.45
CA VAL A 98 -9.58 -13.07 -3.80
C VAL A 98 -10.49 -13.55 -2.67
N VAL A 99 -10.04 -13.40 -1.41
CA VAL A 99 -10.82 -13.79 -0.22
C VAL A 99 -12.19 -13.11 -0.18
N GLN A 100 -12.32 -11.87 -0.67
CA GLN A 100 -13.57 -11.10 -0.60
C GLN A 100 -14.74 -11.80 -1.31
N TRP A 101 -14.46 -12.55 -2.36
CA TRP A 101 -15.46 -13.26 -3.16
C TRP A 101 -16.12 -14.44 -2.44
N PHE A 102 -15.51 -14.91 -1.35
CA PHE A 102 -16.05 -16.02 -0.56
C PHE A 102 -16.92 -15.56 0.61
N PHE A 103 -16.80 -14.29 1.03
CA PHE A 103 -17.42 -13.81 2.27
C PHE A 103 -18.39 -12.63 2.07
N ALA A 104 -18.30 -11.89 0.97
CA ALA A 104 -19.26 -10.84 0.67
C ALA A 104 -20.67 -11.42 0.43
N GLU A 105 -21.69 -10.76 0.98
CA GLU A 105 -23.10 -11.18 0.84
C GLU A 105 -23.66 -10.96 -0.57
N ASP A 106 -23.03 -10.08 -1.36
CA ASP A 106 -23.39 -9.83 -2.75
C ASP A 106 -22.18 -9.56 -3.65
N TRP A 107 -22.37 -9.77 -4.96
CA TRP A 107 -21.32 -9.63 -5.97
C TRP A 107 -20.83 -8.18 -6.12
N GLY A 108 -21.69 -7.18 -5.90
CA GLY A 108 -21.35 -5.77 -5.97
C GLY A 108 -20.36 -5.39 -4.88
N THR A 109 -20.57 -5.90 -3.67
CA THR A 109 -19.65 -5.76 -2.53
C THR A 109 -18.31 -6.44 -2.82
N ALA A 110 -18.32 -7.70 -3.28
CA ALA A 110 -17.08 -8.42 -3.61
C ALA A 110 -16.24 -7.67 -4.65
N LEU A 111 -16.89 -7.17 -5.71
CA LEU A 111 -16.23 -6.41 -6.77
C LEU A 111 -15.69 -5.07 -6.26
N ALA A 112 -16.48 -4.32 -5.50
CA ALA A 112 -16.07 -3.02 -4.96
C ALA A 112 -14.82 -3.15 -4.09
N VAL A 113 -14.81 -4.11 -3.16
CA VAL A 113 -13.67 -4.31 -2.26
C VAL A 113 -12.46 -4.90 -3.01
N THR A 114 -12.67 -5.71 -4.04
CA THR A 114 -11.60 -6.13 -4.95
C THR A 114 -10.94 -4.93 -5.63
N ILE A 115 -11.72 -3.97 -6.13
CA ILE A 115 -11.18 -2.74 -6.74
C ILE A 115 -10.37 -1.94 -5.71
N MET A 116 -10.85 -1.83 -4.47
CA MET A 116 -10.08 -1.17 -3.39
C MET A 116 -8.73 -1.86 -3.15
N HIS A 117 -8.68 -3.20 -3.16
CA HIS A 117 -7.43 -3.94 -3.03
C HIS A 117 -6.49 -3.70 -4.21
N LEU A 118 -7.00 -3.64 -5.45
CA LEU A 118 -6.18 -3.33 -6.63
C LEU A 118 -5.57 -1.93 -6.54
N VAL A 119 -6.34 -0.95 -6.07
CA VAL A 119 -5.84 0.41 -5.78
C VAL A 119 -4.71 0.35 -4.74
N VAL A 120 -4.92 -0.35 -3.63
CA VAL A 120 -3.89 -0.51 -2.58
C VAL A 120 -2.63 -1.19 -3.12
N ALA A 121 -2.77 -2.26 -3.91
CA ALA A 121 -1.66 -2.97 -4.50
C ALA A 121 -0.84 -2.07 -5.44
N ALA A 122 -1.52 -1.32 -6.31
CA ALA A 122 -0.88 -0.37 -7.21
C ALA A 122 -0.16 0.75 -6.44
N SER A 123 -0.81 1.33 -5.44
CA SER A 123 -0.22 2.34 -4.57
C SER A 123 1.01 1.84 -3.83
N TRP A 124 0.97 0.62 -3.28
CA TRP A 124 2.11 -0.02 -2.64
C TRP A 124 3.27 -0.23 -3.61
N TYR A 125 2.97 -0.79 -4.79
CA TYR A 125 3.96 -1.06 -5.81
C TYR A 125 4.69 0.22 -6.24
N ILE A 126 3.97 1.32 -6.41
CA ILE A 126 4.55 2.62 -6.78
C ILE A 126 5.36 3.20 -5.61
N ALA A 127 4.81 3.15 -4.39
CA ALA A 127 5.40 3.77 -3.21
C ALA A 127 6.74 3.15 -2.79
N VAL A 128 6.86 1.83 -2.90
CA VAL A 128 8.01 1.05 -2.42
C VAL A 128 8.94 0.68 -3.58
N ASN A 129 8.89 1.45 -4.66
CA ASN A 129 9.76 1.24 -5.80
C ASN A 129 11.19 1.68 -5.46
N TYR A 130 12.15 0.75 -5.56
CA TYR A 130 13.58 0.99 -5.35
C TYR A 130 14.19 1.73 -6.57
N SER A 131 13.64 2.89 -6.93
CA SER A 131 14.01 3.63 -8.15
C SER A 131 14.91 4.83 -7.89
N ASN A 132 15.43 5.01 -6.68
CA ASN A 132 16.34 6.13 -6.34
C ASN A 132 17.76 5.94 -6.93
N ARG A 133 17.86 5.38 -8.14
CA ARG A 133 19.09 5.27 -8.93
C ARG A 133 19.85 6.59 -8.96
N LYS A 134 19.15 7.71 -9.19
CA LYS A 134 19.76 9.05 -9.22
C LYS A 134 20.45 9.44 -7.90
N PHE A 135 19.86 9.18 -6.74
CA PHE A 135 20.49 9.51 -5.46
C PHE A 135 21.69 8.60 -5.15
N ASN A 136 21.61 7.32 -5.53
CA ASN A 136 22.73 6.39 -5.38
C ASN A 136 23.86 6.72 -6.37
N GLU A 137 23.54 7.08 -7.61
CA GLU A 137 24.48 7.51 -8.65
C GLU A 137 25.18 8.83 -8.25
N ILE A 138 24.46 9.82 -7.72
CA ILE A 138 25.06 11.06 -7.17
C ILE A 138 25.97 10.75 -5.98
N ALA A 139 25.54 9.85 -5.08
CA ALA A 139 26.37 9.44 -3.95
C ALA A 139 27.64 8.67 -4.38
N GLU A 140 27.60 7.95 -5.51
CA GLU A 140 28.77 7.29 -6.10
C GLU A 140 29.71 8.29 -6.80
N LEU A 141 29.15 9.28 -7.52
CA LEU A 141 29.91 10.33 -8.21
C LEU A 141 30.63 11.29 -7.25
N GLU A 142 30.06 11.54 -6.06
CA GLU A 142 30.70 12.33 -5.00
C GLU A 142 31.75 11.54 -4.18
N ASN A 143 31.95 10.25 -4.47
CA ASN A 143 33.01 9.41 -3.90
C ASN A 143 34.23 9.25 -4.85
N ILE A 144 34.31 10.08 -5.90
CA ILE A 144 35.50 10.34 -6.72
C ILE A 144 36.03 11.72 -6.35
#